data_AF-A0A7S1Y417-F1
#
_entry.id   AF-A0A7S1Y417-F1
#
_cell.length_a   1.000
_cell.length_b   1.000
_cell.length_c   1.000
_cell.angle_alpha   90.00
_cell.angle_beta   90.00
_cell.angle_gamma   90.00
#
_symmetry.space_group_name_H-M   'P 1'
#
loop_
_entity.id
_entity.type
_entity.pdbx_description
1 polymer ?
#
loop_
_entity_poly.entity_id
_entity_poly.type
_entity_poly.pdbx_seq_one_letter_code
_entity_poly.pdbx_strand_id
1 'polypeptide(L)'
;HRQCNSEDDPSGVLDRLGLAVSLEHATPHIQRNPEEPPEDAEEFVDPVKRYLNYENAFLEGELDPAFECLTTWELRFVVDGEEPDETIAWGRSMLRNFRPDHIFMKSEER
;
A
#
# COMPACT_ATOMS: atom_id res chain seq x y z
N HIS A 1 3.29 18.81 -11.54
CA HIS A 1 2.27 18.31 -10.59
C HIS A 1 1.01 18.01 -11.38
N ARG A 2 0.58 16.74 -11.41
CA ARG A 2 -0.75 16.36 -11.93
C ARG A 2 -1.76 16.81 -10.87
N GLN A 3 -2.79 17.56 -11.25
CA GLN A 3 -3.89 17.86 -10.33
C GLN A 3 -4.65 16.57 -10.05
N CYS A 4 -4.95 16.33 -8.77
CA CYS A 4 -5.72 15.20 -8.32
C CYS A 4 -7.19 15.48 -8.68
N ASN A 5 -7.56 15.29 -9.94
CA ASN A 5 -8.94 15.45 -10.39
C ASN A 5 -9.70 14.17 -10.04
N SER A 6 -10.13 14.05 -8.79
CA SER A 6 -11.09 13.03 -8.36
C SER A 6 -12.45 13.15 -9.07
N GLU A 7 -12.69 14.25 -9.78
CA GLU A 7 -13.93 14.53 -10.52
C GLU A 7 -14.02 13.80 -11.88
N ASP A 8 -12.89 13.39 -12.48
CA ASP A 8 -12.85 12.79 -13.83
C ASP A 8 -12.74 11.25 -13.83
N ASP A 9 -12.54 10.62 -12.67
CA ASP A 9 -12.49 9.17 -12.50
C ASP A 9 -13.74 8.69 -11.75
N PRO A 10 -14.69 7.99 -12.40
CA PRO A 10 -15.85 7.43 -11.71
C PRO A 10 -15.48 6.33 -10.71
N SER A 11 -14.22 5.84 -10.72
CA SER A 11 -13.71 4.83 -9.81
C SER A 11 -12.78 5.44 -8.77
N GLY A 12 -12.97 5.09 -7.50
CA GLY A 12 -12.16 5.61 -6.39
C GLY A 12 -10.74 5.04 -6.43
N VAL A 13 -9.81 5.60 -5.63
CA VAL A 13 -8.46 5.03 -5.48
C VAL A 13 -8.50 3.55 -5.06
N LEU A 14 -9.52 3.15 -4.29
CA LEU A 14 -9.71 1.76 -3.87
C LEU A 14 -10.07 0.83 -5.03
N ASP A 15 -10.89 1.27 -5.99
CA ASP A 15 -11.15 0.49 -7.21
C ASP A 15 -9.88 0.34 -8.06
N ARG A 16 -9.13 1.44 -8.20
CA ARG A 16 -7.83 1.43 -8.89
C ARG A 16 -6.82 0.52 -8.20
N LEU A 17 -6.82 0.49 -6.87
CA LEU A 17 -5.98 -0.39 -6.04
C LEU A 17 -6.37 -1.86 -6.23
N GLY A 18 -7.67 -2.19 -6.21
CA GLY A 18 -8.15 -3.55 -6.45
C GLY A 18 -7.74 -4.07 -7.82
N LEU A 19 -7.84 -3.22 -8.85
CA LEU A 19 -7.35 -3.56 -10.19
C LEU A 19 -5.82 -3.72 -10.23
N ALA A 20 -5.07 -2.84 -9.55
CA ALA A 20 -3.62 -2.93 -9.48
C ALA A 20 -3.16 -4.24 -8.82
N VAL A 21 -3.75 -4.59 -7.68
CA VAL A 21 -3.50 -5.87 -6.99
C VAL A 21 -3.81 -7.05 -7.90
N SER A 22 -4.96 -7.02 -8.59
CA SER A 22 -5.36 -8.10 -9.50
C SER A 22 -4.40 -8.28 -10.67
N LEU A 23 -3.79 -7.19 -11.16
CA LEU A 23 -2.84 -7.21 -12.25
C LEU A 23 -1.43 -7.64 -11.81
N GLU A 24 -0.99 -7.18 -10.63
CA GLU A 24 0.33 -7.52 -10.11
C GLU A 24 0.36 -8.97 -9.65
N HIS A 25 -0.61 -9.38 -8.85
CA HIS A 25 -0.73 -10.73 -8.31
C HIS A 25 -1.53 -11.68 -9.22
N ALA A 26 -1.62 -11.37 -10.52
CA ALA A 26 -2.21 -12.27 -11.52
C ALA A 26 -1.44 -13.59 -11.64
N THR A 27 -0.15 -13.56 -11.27
CA THR A 27 0.70 -14.72 -11.05
C THR A 27 1.14 -14.75 -9.59
N PRO A 28 1.31 -15.91 -8.95
CA PRO A 28 1.76 -15.97 -7.57
C PRO A 28 3.14 -15.32 -7.37
N HIS A 29 3.23 -14.37 -6.44
CA HIS A 29 4.49 -13.76 -5.98
C HIS A 29 4.94 -14.45 -4.70
N ILE A 30 6.18 -14.96 -4.69
CA ILE A 30 6.74 -15.62 -3.50
C ILE A 30 6.88 -14.58 -2.39
N GLN A 31 6.36 -14.89 -1.21
CA GLN A 31 6.51 -14.02 -0.05
C GLN A 31 7.90 -14.20 0.56
N ARG A 32 8.56 -13.08 0.85
CA ARG A 32 9.86 -13.05 1.50
C ARG A 32 9.71 -13.21 3.01
N ASN A 33 9.60 -14.47 3.42
CA ASN A 33 9.52 -14.85 4.83
C ASN A 33 10.89 -14.88 5.52
N PRO A 34 10.93 -14.81 6.87
CA PRO A 34 12.14 -15.07 7.64
C PRO A 34 12.64 -16.51 7.45
N GLU A 35 13.89 -16.79 7.83
CA GLU A 35 14.53 -18.11 7.68
C GLU A 35 13.82 -19.20 8.52
N GLU A 36 13.25 -18.81 9.67
CA GLU A 36 12.41 -19.65 10.52
C GLU A 36 10.99 -19.06 10.58
N PRO A 37 10.14 -19.30 9.55
CA PRO A 37 8.77 -18.81 9.54
C PRO A 37 7.88 -19.62 10.50
N PRO A 38 6.78 -19.05 10.98
CA PRO A 38 5.75 -19.81 11.69
C PRO A 38 5.14 -20.89 10.77
N GLU A 39 4.58 -21.96 11.35
CA GLU A 39 4.06 -23.11 10.59
C GLU A 39 2.92 -22.74 9.63
N ASP A 40 2.21 -21.64 9.88
CA ASP A 40 1.10 -21.12 9.10
C ASP A 40 1.47 -19.93 8.20
N ALA A 41 2.76 -19.67 8.00
CA ALA A 41 3.21 -18.62 7.09
C ALA A 41 2.80 -18.89 5.64
N GLU A 42 2.34 -17.85 4.95
CA GLU A 42 1.99 -17.93 3.54
C GLU A 42 3.25 -18.02 2.68
N GLU A 43 3.26 -18.97 1.74
CA GLU A 43 4.33 -19.12 0.74
C GLU A 43 4.30 -18.00 -0.31
N PHE A 44 3.10 -17.52 -0.63
CA PHE A 44 2.86 -16.47 -1.62
C PHE A 44 2.12 -15.31 -0.97
N VAL A 45 2.32 -14.11 -1.50
CA VAL A 45 1.55 -12.94 -1.09
C VAL A 45 0.06 -13.18 -1.38
N ASP A 46 -0.79 -13.12 -0.36
CA ASP A 46 -2.24 -13.16 -0.54
C ASP A 46 -2.73 -11.81 -1.11
N PRO A 47 -3.30 -11.79 -2.34
CA PRO A 47 -3.72 -10.55 -2.97
C PRO A 47 -4.88 -9.87 -2.23
N VAL A 48 -5.78 -10.63 -1.60
CA VAL A 48 -6.90 -10.06 -0.85
C VAL A 48 -6.39 -9.42 0.43
N LYS A 49 -5.50 -10.09 1.17
CA LYS A 49 -4.87 -9.51 2.37
C LYS A 49 -4.05 -8.27 2.02
N ARG A 50 -3.31 -8.30 0.91
CA ARG A 50 -2.56 -7.17 0.39
C ARG A 50 -3.46 -5.97 0.11
N TYR A 51 -4.58 -6.18 -0.58
CA TYR A 51 -5.58 -5.13 -0.83
C TYR A 51 -6.08 -4.54 0.49
N LEU A 52 -6.52 -5.40 1.43
CA LEU A 52 -7.05 -4.96 2.73
C LEU A 52 -6.01 -4.21 3.57
N ASN A 53 -4.73 -4.58 3.49
CA ASN A 53 -3.65 -3.87 4.18
C ASN A 53 -3.57 -2.40 3.75
N TYR A 54 -3.64 -2.16 2.43
CA TYR A 54 -3.60 -0.81 1.87
C TYR A 54 -4.92 -0.06 2.01
N GLU A 55 -6.06 -0.74 1.88
CA GLU A 55 -7.38 -0.14 2.10
C GLU A 55 -7.52 0.40 3.52
N ASN A 56 -7.22 -0.42 4.54
CA ASN A 56 -7.30 0.00 5.93
C ASN A 56 -6.33 1.14 6.22
N ALA A 57 -5.08 1.05 5.74
CA ALA A 57 -4.10 2.11 5.89
C ALA A 57 -4.56 3.42 5.23
N PHE A 58 -5.20 3.36 4.06
CA PHE A 58 -5.75 4.54 3.39
C PHE A 58 -6.88 5.18 4.22
N LEU A 59 -7.85 4.38 4.69
CA LEU A 59 -8.99 4.85 5.47
C LEU A 59 -8.58 5.43 6.84
N GLU A 60 -7.50 4.91 7.42
CA GLU A 60 -6.91 5.41 8.67
C GLU A 60 -6.01 6.65 8.45
N GLY A 61 -5.82 7.10 7.21
CA GLY A 61 -4.96 8.24 6.88
C GLY A 61 -3.47 7.94 7.07
N GLU A 62 -3.09 6.66 6.98
CA GLU A 62 -1.72 6.19 7.15
C GLU A 62 -0.87 6.26 5.86
N LEU A 63 -1.46 6.56 4.72
CA LEU A 63 -0.74 6.64 3.45
C LEU A 63 -0.42 8.10 3.10
N ASP A 64 0.53 8.29 2.19
CA ASP A 64 0.85 9.61 1.66
C ASP A 64 -0.40 10.24 1.03
N PRO A 65 -0.70 11.54 1.24
CA PRO A 65 -1.85 12.20 0.62
C PRO A 65 -1.90 12.08 -0.91
N ALA A 66 -0.75 11.91 -1.58
CA ALA A 66 -0.69 11.69 -3.02
C ALA A 66 -1.16 10.29 -3.46
N PHE A 67 -1.37 9.35 -2.53
CA PHE A 67 -1.85 7.99 -2.82
C PHE A 67 -3.16 8.00 -3.61
N GLU A 68 -4.09 8.88 -3.24
CA GLU A 68 -5.38 9.05 -3.93
C GLU A 68 -5.23 9.42 -5.42
N CYS A 69 -4.10 10.05 -5.77
CA CYS A 69 -3.80 10.54 -7.11
C CYS A 69 -3.07 9.51 -7.98
N LEU A 70 -2.70 8.35 -7.43
CA LEU A 70 -1.97 7.32 -8.18
C LEU A 70 -2.89 6.56 -9.12
N THR A 71 -2.49 6.44 -10.37
CA THR A 71 -3.16 5.58 -11.36
C THR A 71 -3.03 4.11 -10.98
N THR A 72 -3.88 3.25 -11.52
CA THR A 72 -3.74 1.79 -11.40
C THR A 72 -2.33 1.31 -11.74
N TRP A 73 -1.67 1.93 -12.74
CA TRP A 73 -0.33 1.51 -13.11
C TRP A 73 0.72 1.90 -12.06
N GLU A 74 0.63 3.10 -11.50
CA GLU A 74 1.51 3.52 -10.40
C GLU A 74 1.27 2.67 -9.14
N LEU A 75 0.02 2.31 -8.85
CA LEU A 75 -0.33 1.47 -7.71
C LEU A 75 0.22 0.04 -7.80
N ARG A 76 0.51 -0.49 -8.99
CA ARG A 76 1.16 -1.81 -9.11
C ARG A 76 2.52 -1.83 -8.43
N PHE A 77 3.30 -0.76 -8.57
CA PHE A 77 4.58 -0.58 -7.88
C PHE A 77 4.47 -0.28 -6.39
N VAL A 78 3.26 -0.05 -5.88
CA VAL A 78 3.00 0.10 -4.44
C VAL A 78 2.71 -1.27 -3.82
N VAL A 79 2.04 -2.15 -4.57
CA VAL A 79 1.58 -3.46 -4.07
C VAL A 79 2.47 -4.64 -4.49
N ASP A 80 3.59 -4.39 -5.19
CA ASP A 80 4.54 -5.39 -5.69
C ASP A 80 5.51 -5.92 -4.62
N GLY A 81 5.48 -5.38 -3.41
CA GLY A 81 6.36 -5.80 -2.32
C GLY A 81 6.20 -7.28 -1.93
N GLU A 82 7.32 -7.96 -1.70
CA GLU A 82 7.33 -9.38 -1.30
C GLU A 82 7.26 -9.57 0.22
N GLU A 83 7.29 -8.48 0.99
CA GLU A 83 7.29 -8.55 2.45
C GLU A 83 5.92 -8.99 3.01
N PRO A 84 5.88 -9.71 4.15
CA PRO A 84 4.63 -10.02 4.83
C PRO A 84 3.85 -8.74 5.20
N ASP A 85 2.52 -8.77 5.08
CA ASP A 85 1.67 -7.60 5.33
C ASP A 85 1.82 -7.02 6.75
N GLU A 86 2.12 -7.87 7.74
CA GLU A 86 2.44 -7.47 9.11
C GLU A 86 3.71 -6.63 9.20
N THR A 87 4.72 -6.96 8.37
CA THR A 87 5.98 -6.21 8.30
C THR A 87 5.75 -4.83 7.69
N ILE A 88 4.89 -4.73 6.67
CA ILE A 88 4.50 -3.44 6.08
C ILE A 88 3.75 -2.58 7.11
N ALA A 89 2.77 -3.16 7.81
CA ALA A 89 2.01 -2.47 8.86
C ALA A 89 2.92 -2.02 10.03
N TRP A 90 3.81 -2.89 10.47
CA TRP A 90 4.83 -2.56 11.47
C TRP A 90 5.71 -1.41 11.00
N GLY A 91 6.18 -1.42 9.76
CA GLY A 91 7.03 -0.36 9.20
C GLY A 91 6.34 1.01 9.23
N ARG A 92 5.06 1.08 8.85
CA ARG A 92 4.25 2.31 8.94
C ARG A 92 4.12 2.81 10.38
N SER A 93 3.78 1.92 11.32
CA SER A 93 3.66 2.26 12.74
C SER A 93 5.00 2.70 13.34
N MET A 94 6.08 2.01 13.01
CA MET A 94 7.43 2.31 13.45
C MET A 94 7.85 3.70 13.00
N LEU A 95 7.68 4.05 11.71
CA LEU A 95 8.06 5.36 11.20
C LEU A 95 7.31 6.50 11.88
N ARG A 96 6.02 6.34 12.18
CA ARG A 96 5.23 7.34 12.94
C ARG A 96 5.77 7.56 14.35
N ASN A 97 6.20 6.49 15.02
CA ASN A 97 6.69 6.56 16.39
C ASN A 97 8.11 7.12 16.47
N PHE A 98 9.01 6.72 15.55
CA PHE A 98 10.43 7.06 15.62
C PHE A 98 10.83 8.30 14.81
N ARG A 99 10.14 8.60 13.69
CA ARG A 99 10.38 9.76 12.81
C ARG A 99 9.11 10.53 12.48
N PRO A 100 8.34 10.99 13.49
CA PRO A 100 7.12 11.76 13.26
C PRO A 100 7.38 13.04 12.45
N ASP A 101 8.58 13.61 12.54
CA ASP A 101 9.01 14.79 11.80
C ASP A 101 9.03 14.59 10.28
N HIS A 102 9.28 13.37 9.80
CA HIS A 102 9.24 13.03 8.39
C HIS A 102 7.84 12.65 7.90
N ILE A 103 6.96 12.20 8.81
CA ILE A 103 5.61 11.71 8.46
C ILE A 103 4.56 12.82 8.50
N PHE A 104 4.63 13.69 9.51
CA PHE A 104 3.66 14.78 9.70
C PHE A 104 4.13 16.10 9.11
N MET A 105 5.15 16.09 8.24
CA MET A 105 5.64 17.30 7.61
C MET A 105 4.49 17.90 6.78
N LYS A 106 3.82 18.91 7.36
CA LYS A 106 2.86 19.72 6.63
C LYS A 106 3.60 20.28 5.43
N SER A 107 3.00 20.20 4.25
CA SER A 107 3.38 21.08 3.16
C SER A 107 3.23 22.51 3.69
N GLU A 108 4.33 23.13 4.10
CA GLU A 108 4.35 24.57 4.29
C GLU A 108 3.86 25.18 2.98
N GLU A 109 2.89 26.09 3.10
CA GLU A 109 2.25 26.82 2.03
C GLU A 109 3.30 27.24 0.99
N ARG A 110 3.21 26.69 -0.22
CA ARG A 110 3.94 27.18 -1.39
C ARG A 110 2.98 27.40 -2.54
#